data_AF-A0A1B4LI24-F1
#
_entry.id   AF-A0A1B4LI24-F1
#
_cell.length_a   1.000
_cell.length_b   1.000
_cell.length_c   1.000
_cell.angle_alpha   90.00
_cell.angle_beta   90.00
_cell.angle_gamma   90.00
#
_symmetry.space_group_name_H-M   'P 1'
#
loop_
_entity.id
_entity.type
_entity.pdbx_description
1 polymer ?
#
loop_
_entity_poly.entity_id
_entity_poly.type
_entity_poly.pdbx_seq_one_letter_code
_entity_poly.pdbx_strand_id
1 'polypeptide(L)'
;MRKRRAGSPDALARLFLEATGELPDDGSLLRMRRVSGALNLRDNDALWSMIVALEYYARLYEAMPDRIRRAGEGGFDAVRREVDEATGALMRQHRDALARCKATIQLAEDMTREHEAGYRAALASLNEASIVAFADRLANRAAKIAGNRMVGAVAVAARDQRARMDEAVGVLGSAMADALKRIQTGIELTERRLTRALARLLFAAASLFVTFLAVAFWLGEHVR
;
A
#
# COMPACT_ATOMS: atom_id res chain seq x y z
N MET A 1 -5.25 -1.96 -127.99
CA MET A 1 -4.96 -1.52 -126.60
C MET A 1 -6.05 -2.04 -125.67
N ARG A 2 -5.66 -2.89 -124.70
CA ARG A 2 -6.53 -3.59 -123.75
C ARG A 2 -7.15 -2.57 -122.77
N LYS A 3 -8.48 -2.43 -122.75
CA LYS A 3 -9.19 -1.65 -121.74
C LYS A 3 -8.91 -2.28 -120.37
N ARG A 4 -8.22 -1.54 -119.49
CA ARG A 4 -8.08 -1.86 -118.06
C ARG A 4 -9.49 -1.99 -117.48
N ARG A 5 -9.86 -3.19 -117.01
CA ARG A 5 -11.03 -3.38 -116.16
C ARG A 5 -10.80 -2.52 -114.92
N ALA A 6 -11.56 -1.44 -114.80
CA ALA A 6 -11.78 -0.80 -113.51
C ALA A 6 -12.30 -1.90 -112.59
N GLY A 7 -11.51 -2.21 -111.55
CA GLY A 7 -11.79 -3.30 -110.62
C GLY A 7 -13.19 -3.11 -110.04
N SER A 8 -13.95 -4.20 -110.01
CA SER A 8 -15.19 -4.25 -109.25
C SER A 8 -14.93 -3.76 -107.82
N PRO A 9 -15.87 -3.05 -107.19
CA PRO A 9 -15.83 -2.81 -105.75
C PRO A 9 -15.58 -4.15 -105.05
N ASP A 10 -14.51 -4.19 -104.26
CA ASP A 10 -13.88 -5.43 -103.80
C ASP A 10 -14.92 -6.38 -103.21
N ALA A 11 -15.20 -7.46 -103.94
CA ALA A 11 -16.33 -8.33 -103.63
C ALA A 11 -16.13 -9.02 -102.27
N LEU A 12 -14.88 -9.25 -101.86
CA LEU A 12 -14.53 -9.67 -100.50
C LEU A 12 -14.84 -8.59 -99.45
N ALA A 13 -14.61 -7.31 -99.74
CA ALA A 13 -14.94 -6.23 -98.81
C ALA A 13 -16.45 -6.11 -98.59
N ARG A 14 -17.23 -6.30 -99.66
CA ARG A 14 -18.70 -6.32 -99.59
C ARG A 14 -19.23 -7.51 -98.82
N LEU A 15 -18.72 -8.71 -99.12
CA LEU A 15 -19.10 -9.93 -98.41
C LEU A 15 -18.74 -9.84 -96.92
N PHE A 16 -17.57 -9.27 -96.60
CA PHE A 16 -17.14 -9.05 -95.23
C PHE A 16 -18.09 -8.08 -94.50
N LEU A 17 -18.45 -6.96 -95.14
CA LEU A 17 -19.40 -6.01 -94.58
C LEU A 17 -20.80 -6.64 -94.38
N GLU A 18 -21.26 -7.43 -95.34
CA GLU A 18 -22.57 -8.10 -95.27
C GLU A 18 -22.61 -9.16 -94.16
N ALA A 19 -21.54 -9.92 -93.99
CA ALA A 19 -21.47 -11.00 -93.00
C ALA A 19 -21.17 -10.52 -91.58
N THR A 20 -20.38 -9.45 -91.42
CA THR A 20 -19.88 -9.00 -90.10
C THR A 20 -20.47 -7.67 -89.64
N GLY A 21 -21.07 -6.89 -90.54
CA GLY A 21 -21.56 -5.54 -90.27
C GLY A 21 -20.46 -4.47 -90.20
N GLU A 22 -19.19 -4.83 -90.33
CA GLU A 22 -18.04 -3.92 -90.26
C GLU A 22 -17.24 -3.91 -91.57
N LEU A 23 -16.59 -2.79 -91.88
CA LEU A 23 -15.67 -2.74 -93.03
C LEU A 23 -14.35 -3.43 -92.65
N PRO A 24 -13.76 -4.27 -93.52
CA PRO A 24 -12.43 -4.82 -93.28
C PRO A 24 -11.37 -3.73 -93.42
N ASP A 25 -10.31 -3.82 -92.61
CA ASP A 25 -9.13 -2.97 -92.80
C ASP A 25 -8.28 -3.44 -94.00
N ASP A 26 -7.37 -2.57 -94.45
CA ASP A 26 -6.52 -2.86 -95.61
C ASP A 26 -5.65 -4.12 -95.42
N GLY A 27 -5.23 -4.39 -94.18
CA GLY A 27 -4.46 -5.58 -93.84
C GLY A 27 -5.27 -6.87 -93.98
N SER A 28 -6.53 -6.82 -93.56
CA SER A 28 -7.53 -7.89 -93.63
C SER A 28 -7.89 -8.19 -95.07
N LEU A 29 -8.11 -7.16 -95.89
CA LEU A 29 -8.33 -7.32 -97.32
C LEU A 29 -7.12 -7.96 -98.01
N LEU A 30 -5.90 -7.54 -97.67
CA LEU A 30 -4.68 -8.15 -98.21
C LEU A 30 -4.51 -9.60 -97.77
N ARG A 31 -4.81 -9.95 -96.51
CA ARG A 31 -4.78 -11.32 -96.01
C ARG A 31 -5.79 -12.20 -96.73
N MET A 32 -7.05 -11.77 -96.81
CA MET A 32 -8.11 -12.51 -97.51
C MET A 32 -7.78 -12.70 -99.00
N ARG A 33 -7.24 -11.69 -99.69
CA ARG A 33 -6.79 -11.82 -101.09
C ARG A 33 -5.62 -12.78 -101.25
N ARG A 34 -4.65 -12.78 -100.32
CA ARG A 34 -3.54 -13.75 -100.33
C ARG A 34 -4.02 -15.17 -100.13
N VAL A 35 -4.92 -15.40 -99.17
CA VAL A 35 -5.51 -16.71 -98.89
C VAL A 35 -6.35 -17.19 -100.08
N SER A 36 -7.19 -16.31 -100.63
CA SER A 36 -7.99 -16.61 -101.83
C SER A 36 -7.13 -16.94 -103.05
N GLY A 37 -6.05 -16.19 -103.26
CA GLY A 37 -5.08 -16.46 -104.34
C GLY A 37 -4.30 -17.76 -104.15
N ALA A 38 -3.89 -18.08 -102.92
CA ALA A 38 -3.20 -19.34 -102.61
C ALA A 38 -4.10 -20.57 -102.81
N LEU A 39 -5.41 -20.42 -102.58
CA LEU A 39 -6.42 -21.46 -102.77
C LEU A 39 -7.01 -21.48 -104.19
N ASN A 40 -6.54 -20.59 -105.09
CA ASN A 40 -7.01 -20.45 -106.46
C ASN A 40 -8.55 -20.36 -106.59
N LEU A 41 -9.18 -19.60 -105.70
CA LEU A 41 -10.63 -19.46 -105.66
C LEU A 41 -11.13 -18.59 -106.80
N ARG A 42 -12.25 -19.01 -107.40
CA ARG A 42 -12.96 -18.21 -108.40
C ARG A 42 -13.88 -17.18 -107.74
N ASP A 43 -14.28 -16.18 -108.51
CA ASP A 43 -15.31 -15.22 -108.11
C ASP A 43 -16.60 -15.97 -107.72
N ASN A 44 -17.16 -15.66 -106.54
CA ASN A 44 -18.39 -16.27 -105.97
C ASN A 44 -18.28 -17.72 -105.48
N ASP A 45 -17.10 -18.17 -105.05
CA ASP A 45 -16.97 -19.45 -104.36
C ASP A 45 -17.59 -19.41 -102.95
N ALA A 46 -18.25 -20.49 -102.51
CA ALA A 46 -18.77 -20.63 -101.15
C ALA A 46 -17.66 -20.50 -100.10
N LEU A 47 -16.41 -20.79 -100.47
CA LEU A 47 -15.26 -20.67 -99.58
C LEU A 47 -14.92 -19.21 -99.21
N TRP A 48 -15.41 -18.23 -99.95
CA TRP A 48 -15.22 -16.81 -99.60
C TRP A 48 -15.88 -16.46 -98.26
N SER A 49 -17.06 -17.03 -97.98
CA SER A 49 -17.76 -16.86 -96.70
C SER A 49 -16.96 -17.43 -95.54
N MET A 50 -16.26 -18.55 -95.76
CA MET A 50 -15.38 -19.15 -94.75
C MET A 50 -14.14 -18.27 -94.51
N ILE A 51 -13.53 -17.74 -95.57
CA ILE A 51 -12.39 -16.81 -95.45
C ILE A 51 -12.80 -15.56 -94.66
N VAL A 52 -13.96 -15.00 -94.95
CA VAL A 52 -14.51 -13.85 -94.22
C VAL A 52 -14.76 -14.18 -92.75
N ALA A 53 -15.36 -15.33 -92.45
CA ALA A 53 -15.59 -15.75 -91.06
C ALA A 53 -14.28 -15.94 -90.29
N LEU A 54 -13.27 -16.55 -90.91
CA LEU A 54 -11.95 -16.75 -90.28
C LEU A 54 -11.22 -15.43 -90.06
N GLU A 55 -11.29 -14.51 -91.01
CA GLU A 55 -10.70 -13.17 -90.86
C GLU A 55 -11.41 -12.38 -89.74
N TYR A 56 -12.73 -12.51 -89.64
CA TYR A 56 -13.50 -11.91 -88.54
C TYR A 56 -13.04 -12.45 -87.17
N TYR A 57 -12.89 -13.77 -87.02
CA TYR A 57 -12.38 -14.35 -85.78
C TYR A 57 -10.93 -13.97 -85.50
N ALA A 58 -10.07 -13.91 -86.52
CA ALA A 58 -8.69 -13.46 -86.37
C ALA A 58 -8.63 -12.03 -85.81
N ARG A 59 -9.39 -11.09 -86.40
CA ARG A 59 -9.50 -9.70 -85.89
C ARG A 59 -10.06 -9.64 -84.47
N LEU A 60 -11.08 -10.44 -84.18
CA LEU A 60 -11.69 -10.50 -82.86
C LEU A 60 -10.68 -10.93 -81.79
N TYR A 61 -9.88 -11.96 -82.07
CA TYR A 61 -8.86 -12.46 -81.15
C TYR A 61 -7.63 -11.56 -81.06
N GLU A 62 -7.22 -10.89 -82.14
CA GLU A 62 -6.14 -9.90 -82.11
C GLU A 62 -6.52 -8.67 -81.26
N ALA A 63 -7.77 -8.21 -81.32
CA ALA A 63 -8.25 -7.06 -80.55
C ALA A 63 -8.56 -7.38 -79.08
N MET A 64 -8.76 -8.64 -78.72
CA MET A 64 -9.24 -9.05 -77.40
C MET A 64 -8.26 -8.71 -76.24
N PRO A 65 -6.95 -9.01 -76.34
CA PRO A 65 -5.99 -8.70 -75.28
C PRO A 65 -5.94 -7.21 -74.94
N ASP A 66 -6.00 -6.33 -75.93
CA ASP A 66 -6.03 -4.88 -75.72
C ASP A 66 -7.33 -4.42 -75.06
N ARG A 67 -8.46 -5.05 -75.39
CA ARG A 67 -9.74 -4.77 -74.72
C ARG A 67 -9.72 -5.22 -73.26
N ILE A 68 -9.13 -6.38 -72.95
CA ILE A 68 -8.92 -6.84 -71.57
C ILE A 68 -8.03 -5.86 -70.81
N ARG A 69 -6.91 -5.46 -71.41
CA ARG A 69 -5.97 -4.52 -70.79
C ARG A 69 -6.65 -3.20 -70.48
N ARG A 70 -7.38 -2.59 -71.44
CA ARG A 70 -8.12 -1.34 -71.22
C ARG A 70 -9.23 -1.48 -70.18
N ALA A 71 -9.92 -2.63 -70.13
CA ALA A 71 -10.91 -2.90 -69.09
C ALA A 71 -10.26 -3.06 -67.70
N GLY A 72 -9.02 -3.55 -67.64
CA GLY A 72 -8.26 -3.74 -66.41
C GLY A 72 -7.54 -2.49 -65.90
N GLU A 73 -7.06 -1.62 -66.80
CA GLU A 73 -6.22 -0.43 -66.49
C GLU A 73 -6.88 0.52 -65.48
N GLY A 74 -8.22 0.62 -65.43
CA GLY A 74 -8.90 1.42 -64.41
C GLY A 74 -9.20 0.68 -63.10
N GLY A 75 -9.41 -0.64 -63.16
CA GLY A 75 -9.85 -1.43 -62.01
C GLY A 75 -8.70 -1.78 -61.07
N PHE A 76 -7.55 -2.18 -61.61
CA PHE A 76 -6.42 -2.61 -60.79
C PHE A 76 -5.77 -1.47 -60.03
N ASP A 77 -5.65 -0.29 -60.63
CA ASP A 77 -5.07 0.87 -59.96
C ASP A 77 -5.98 1.39 -58.83
N ALA A 78 -7.30 1.34 -59.03
CA ALA A 78 -8.27 1.67 -57.99
C ALA A 78 -8.19 0.69 -56.81
N VAL A 79 -8.17 -0.61 -57.09
CA VAL A 79 -8.03 -1.66 -56.07
C VAL A 79 -6.70 -1.52 -55.32
N ARG A 80 -5.60 -1.26 -56.04
CA ARG A 80 -4.28 -1.09 -55.42
C ARG A 80 -4.26 0.10 -54.48
N ARG A 81 -4.82 1.24 -54.89
CA ARG A 81 -4.96 2.41 -54.03
C ARG A 81 -5.80 2.14 -52.79
N GLU A 82 -6.94 1.46 -52.94
CA GLU A 82 -7.80 1.11 -51.82
C GLU A 82 -7.09 0.19 -50.83
N VAL A 83 -6.35 -0.80 -51.33
CA VAL A 83 -5.53 -1.70 -50.50
C VAL A 83 -4.43 -0.93 -49.78
N ASP A 84 -3.73 -0.02 -50.45
CA ASP A 84 -2.68 0.80 -49.84
C ASP A 84 -3.26 1.75 -48.77
N GLU A 85 -4.42 2.36 -49.03
CA GLU A 85 -5.13 3.22 -48.08
C GLU A 85 -5.62 2.43 -46.86
N ALA A 86 -6.22 1.26 -47.07
CA ALA A 86 -6.69 0.36 -46.00
C ALA A 86 -5.53 -0.16 -45.16
N THR A 87 -4.43 -0.57 -45.80
CA THR A 87 -3.21 -1.03 -45.11
C THR A 87 -2.60 0.12 -44.30
N GLY A 88 -2.54 1.32 -44.86
CA GLY A 88 -2.07 2.52 -44.17
C GLY A 88 -2.96 2.92 -42.98
N ALA A 89 -4.27 2.75 -43.08
CA ALA A 89 -5.20 2.97 -41.97
C ALA A 89 -5.00 1.94 -40.86
N LEU A 90 -4.89 0.65 -41.22
CA LEU A 90 -4.65 -0.44 -40.26
C LEU A 90 -3.32 -0.27 -39.52
N MET A 91 -2.26 0.11 -40.23
CA MET A 91 -0.95 0.38 -39.62
C MET A 91 -0.99 1.57 -38.64
N ARG A 92 -1.74 2.62 -38.96
CA ARG A 92 -1.97 3.75 -38.03
C ARG A 92 -2.73 3.28 -36.79
N GLN A 93 -3.80 2.51 -36.96
CA GLN A 93 -4.57 1.96 -35.85
C GLN A 93 -3.71 1.08 -34.94
N HIS A 94 -2.85 0.22 -35.49
CA HIS A 94 -1.93 -0.60 -34.70
C HIS A 94 -0.93 0.23 -33.92
N ARG A 95 -0.35 1.27 -34.53
CA ARG A 95 0.57 2.19 -33.85
C ARG A 95 -0.12 2.94 -32.70
N ASP A 96 -1.33 3.43 -32.94
CA ASP A 96 -2.12 4.11 -31.91
C ASP A 96 -2.48 3.16 -30.75
N ALA A 97 -2.87 1.92 -31.05
CA ALA A 97 -3.15 0.92 -30.04
C ALA A 97 -1.90 0.59 -29.20
N LEU A 98 -0.73 0.44 -29.85
CA LEU A 98 0.54 0.24 -29.15
C LEU A 98 0.90 1.45 -28.28
N ALA A 99 0.68 2.67 -28.76
CA ALA A 99 0.93 3.89 -27.99
C ALA A 99 0.04 3.97 -26.74
N ARG A 100 -1.26 3.64 -26.87
CA ARG A 100 -2.19 3.56 -25.74
C ARG A 100 -1.78 2.49 -24.74
N CYS A 101 -1.41 1.30 -25.21
CA CYS A 101 -0.94 0.21 -24.36
C CYS A 101 0.31 0.63 -23.56
N LYS A 102 1.28 1.25 -24.24
CA LYS A 102 2.48 1.79 -23.58
C LYS A 102 2.13 2.82 -22.51
N ALA A 103 1.23 3.76 -22.81
CA ALA A 103 0.79 4.76 -21.83
C ALA A 103 0.11 4.12 -20.62
N THR A 104 -0.72 3.09 -20.81
CA THR A 104 -1.34 2.36 -19.70
C THR A 104 -0.34 1.59 -18.84
N ILE A 105 0.70 1.01 -19.45
CA ILE A 105 1.78 0.33 -18.72
C ILE A 105 2.56 1.35 -17.87
N GLN A 106 2.90 2.50 -18.44
CA GLN A 106 3.60 3.56 -17.72
C GLN A 106 2.79 4.07 -16.54
N LEU A 107 1.48 4.28 -16.72
CA LEU A 107 0.59 4.66 -15.64
C LEU A 107 0.56 3.61 -14.51
N ALA A 108 0.50 2.32 -14.86
CA ALA A 108 0.51 1.24 -13.88
C ALA A 108 1.84 1.15 -13.12
N GLU A 109 2.97 1.37 -13.81
CA GLU A 109 4.29 1.45 -13.18
C GLU A 109 4.36 2.61 -12.18
N ASP A 110 3.87 3.79 -12.54
CA ASP A 110 3.92 4.96 -11.68
C ASP A 110 3.04 4.79 -10.43
N MET A 111 1.83 4.28 -10.59
CA MET A 111 0.98 3.93 -9.43
C MET A 111 1.64 2.89 -8.53
N THR A 112 2.33 1.89 -9.10
CA THR A 112 3.01 0.87 -8.31
C THR A 112 4.17 1.46 -7.52
N ARG A 113 4.96 2.36 -8.12
CA ARG A 113 6.04 3.08 -7.42
C ARG A 113 5.50 3.95 -6.29
N GLU A 114 4.42 4.68 -6.54
CA GLU A 114 3.78 5.51 -5.52
C GLU A 114 3.24 4.66 -4.37
N HIS A 115 2.57 3.55 -4.67
CA HIS A 115 2.00 2.66 -3.68
C HIS A 115 3.09 1.96 -2.86
N GLU A 116 4.19 1.54 -3.49
CA GLU A 116 5.36 0.98 -2.79
C GLU A 116 6.00 2.01 -1.84
N ALA A 117 6.15 3.26 -2.29
CA ALA A 117 6.68 4.34 -1.45
C ALA A 117 5.75 4.62 -0.26
N GLY A 118 4.43 4.69 -0.50
CA GLY A 118 3.42 4.86 0.54
C GLY A 118 3.43 3.74 1.56
N TYR A 119 3.51 2.48 1.11
CA TYR A 119 3.63 1.32 2.00
C TYR A 119 4.89 1.36 2.84
N ARG A 120 6.05 1.68 2.26
CA ARG A 120 7.30 1.79 3.01
C ARG A 120 7.23 2.88 4.07
N ALA A 121 6.66 4.02 3.75
CA ALA A 121 6.45 5.12 4.70
C ALA A 121 5.50 4.71 5.84
N ALA A 122 4.39 4.03 5.51
CA ALA A 122 3.43 3.53 6.50
C ALA A 122 4.03 2.47 7.42
N LEU A 123 4.86 1.56 6.89
CA LEU A 123 5.58 0.58 7.69
C LEU A 123 6.61 1.24 8.62
N ALA A 124 7.34 2.23 8.12
CA ALA A 124 8.30 2.97 8.93
C ALA A 124 7.61 3.70 10.10
N SER A 125 6.49 4.40 9.84
CA SER A 125 5.75 5.12 10.89
C SER A 125 5.11 4.18 11.91
N LEU A 126 4.55 3.04 11.46
CA LEU A 126 4.01 2.02 12.36
C LEU A 126 5.11 1.42 13.25
N ASN A 127 6.27 1.11 12.66
CA ASN A 127 7.41 0.56 13.40
C ASN A 127 7.90 1.56 14.46
N GLU A 128 8.08 2.83 14.09
CA GLU A 128 8.47 3.89 15.03
C GLU A 128 7.45 4.04 16.16
N ALA A 129 6.16 4.15 15.85
CA ALA A 129 5.09 4.26 16.85
C ALA A 129 5.07 3.04 17.79
N SER A 130 5.31 1.83 17.26
CA SER A 130 5.36 0.60 18.05
C SER A 130 6.54 0.58 19.02
N ILE A 131 7.72 1.05 18.59
CA ILE A 131 8.93 1.14 19.42
C ILE A 131 8.71 2.16 20.53
N VAL A 132 8.16 3.33 20.22
CA VAL A 132 7.85 4.37 21.21
C VAL A 132 6.86 3.84 22.25
N ALA A 133 5.77 3.22 21.80
CA ALA A 133 4.76 2.65 22.70
C ALA A 133 5.32 1.51 23.58
N PHE A 134 6.22 0.69 23.03
CA PHE A 134 6.88 -0.37 23.78
C PHE A 134 7.86 0.20 24.82
N ALA A 135 8.67 1.18 24.44
CA ALA A 135 9.59 1.88 25.33
C ALA A 135 8.84 2.55 26.50
N ASP A 136 7.72 3.22 26.22
CA ASP A 136 6.89 3.86 27.25
C ASP A 136 6.30 2.82 28.24
N ARG A 137 5.79 1.69 27.73
CA ARG A 137 5.31 0.60 28.60
C ARG A 137 6.43 0.01 29.46
N LEU A 138 7.62 -0.19 28.90
CA LEU A 138 8.77 -0.68 29.66
C LEU A 138 9.20 0.32 30.73
N ALA A 139 9.28 1.61 30.39
CA ALA A 139 9.62 2.68 31.32
C ALA A 139 8.61 2.75 32.47
N ASN A 140 7.31 2.73 32.16
CA ASN A 140 6.24 2.74 33.17
C ASN A 140 6.30 1.49 34.07
N ARG A 141 6.61 0.31 33.51
CA ARG A 141 6.78 -0.92 34.31
C ARG A 141 8.01 -0.85 35.21
N ALA A 142 9.14 -0.36 34.69
CA ALA A 142 10.35 -0.16 35.48
C ALA A 142 10.13 0.86 36.60
N ALA A 143 9.48 1.98 36.32
CA ALA A 143 9.12 3.00 37.29
C ALA A 143 8.21 2.44 38.39
N LYS A 144 7.20 1.63 38.05
CA LYS A 144 6.33 0.96 39.03
C LYS A 144 7.10 -0.03 39.91
N ILE A 145 7.99 -0.84 39.33
CA ILE A 145 8.81 -1.79 40.10
C ILE A 145 9.76 -1.04 41.04
N ALA A 146 10.44 -0.01 40.54
CA ALA A 146 11.34 0.81 41.33
C ALA A 146 10.60 1.55 42.46
N GLY A 147 9.46 2.18 42.14
CA GLY A 147 8.61 2.86 43.11
C GLY A 147 8.09 1.92 44.20
N ASN A 148 7.57 0.75 43.82
CA ASN A 148 7.11 -0.25 44.80
C ASN A 148 8.25 -0.73 45.70
N ARG A 149 9.47 -0.91 45.17
CA ARG A 149 10.65 -1.28 45.96
C ARG A 149 11.08 -0.16 46.91
N MET A 150 11.08 1.09 46.46
CA MET A 150 11.40 2.24 47.30
C MET A 150 10.37 2.41 48.43
N VAL A 151 9.07 2.35 48.12
CA VAL A 151 8.00 2.41 49.13
C VAL A 151 8.14 1.26 50.12
N GLY A 152 8.43 0.04 49.65
CA GLY A 152 8.70 -1.11 50.52
C GLY A 152 9.90 -0.89 51.44
N ALA A 153 11.02 -0.41 50.91
CA ALA A 153 12.22 -0.11 51.69
C ALA A 153 11.97 0.99 52.75
N VAL A 154 11.28 2.07 52.36
CA VAL A 154 10.90 3.16 53.27
C VAL A 154 9.94 2.66 54.36
N ALA A 155 8.97 1.82 54.01
CA ALA A 155 8.03 1.25 54.97
C ALA A 155 8.74 0.33 56.00
N VAL A 156 9.72 -0.46 55.55
CA VAL A 156 10.54 -1.29 56.44
C VAL A 156 11.41 -0.43 57.35
N ALA A 157 12.10 0.58 56.80
CA ALA A 157 12.90 1.51 57.59
C ALA A 157 12.07 2.29 58.63
N ALA A 158 10.86 2.72 58.26
CA ALA A 158 9.95 3.41 59.17
C ALA A 158 9.45 2.48 60.30
N ARG A 159 9.21 1.19 60.02
CA ARG A 159 8.86 0.21 61.05
C ARG A 159 10.03 -0.05 62.00
N ASP A 160 11.24 -0.19 61.49
CA ASP A 160 12.45 -0.35 62.30
C ASP A 160 12.69 0.88 63.19
N GLN A 161 12.56 2.09 62.63
CA GLN A 161 12.67 3.33 63.40
C GLN A 161 11.59 3.46 64.49
N ARG A 162 10.36 3.05 64.20
CA ARG A 162 9.29 3.02 65.20
C ARG A 162 9.58 2.03 66.33
N ALA A 163 10.05 0.83 66.00
CA ALA A 163 10.45 -0.16 67.01
C ALA A 163 11.56 0.37 67.93
N ARG A 164 12.58 1.05 67.38
CA ARG A 164 13.63 1.70 68.16
C ARG A 164 13.11 2.82 69.06
N MET A 165 12.14 3.60 68.59
CA MET A 165 11.51 4.65 69.40
C MET A 165 10.67 4.05 70.54
N ASP A 166 9.90 2.99 70.27
CA ASP A 166 9.12 2.29 71.28
C ASP A 166 10.02 1.65 72.36
N GLU A 167 11.16 1.07 71.95
CA GLU A 167 12.19 0.59 72.87
C GLU A 167 12.77 1.72 73.74
N ALA A 168 13.14 2.85 73.12
CA ALA A 168 13.67 4.01 73.84
C ALA A 168 12.65 4.58 74.85
N VAL A 169 11.36 4.64 74.47
CA VAL A 169 10.26 5.06 75.34
C VAL A 169 10.06 4.05 76.48
N GLY A 170 10.17 2.74 76.21
CA GLY A 170 10.10 1.69 77.23
C GLY A 170 11.23 1.79 78.25
N VAL A 171 12.46 2.04 77.80
CA VAL A 171 13.62 2.29 78.68
C VAL A 171 13.40 3.55 79.53
N LEU A 172 12.90 4.63 78.93
CA LEU A 172 12.59 5.86 79.67
C LEU A 172 11.48 5.64 80.71
N GLY A 173 10.43 4.91 80.33
CA GLY A 173 9.30 4.58 81.21
C GLY A 173 9.72 3.71 82.39
N SER A 174 10.52 2.67 82.16
CA SER A 174 11.06 1.83 83.22
C SER A 174 11.99 2.62 84.15
N ALA A 175 12.87 3.48 83.61
CA ALA A 175 13.71 4.37 84.41
C ALA A 175 12.90 5.35 85.27
N MET A 176 11.82 5.91 84.70
CA MET A 176 10.89 6.77 85.45
C MET A 176 10.15 6.01 86.54
N ALA A 177 9.67 4.79 86.26
CA ALA A 177 9.00 3.95 87.25
C ALA A 177 9.93 3.58 88.41
N ASP A 178 11.18 3.22 88.11
CA ASP A 178 12.20 2.95 89.12
C ASP A 178 12.56 4.19 89.94
N ALA A 179 12.65 5.37 89.31
CA ALA A 179 12.85 6.63 90.01
C ALA A 179 11.66 6.94 90.95
N LEU A 180 10.43 6.74 90.49
CA LEU A 180 9.22 6.94 91.29
C LEU A 180 9.18 5.99 92.49
N LYS A 181 9.55 4.72 92.28
CA LYS A 181 9.63 3.70 93.33
C LYS A 181 10.70 4.03 94.38
N ARG A 182 11.85 4.58 93.95
CA ARG A 182 12.90 5.09 94.86
C ARG A 182 12.40 6.29 95.67
N ILE A 183 11.62 7.18 95.07
CA ILE A 183 11.00 8.31 95.78
C ILE A 183 9.99 7.79 96.81
N GLN A 184 9.10 6.85 96.45
CA GLN A 184 8.11 6.28 97.36
C GLN A 184 8.77 5.55 98.55
N THR A 185 9.77 4.70 98.29
CA THR A 185 10.52 4.02 99.35
C THR A 185 11.28 5.02 100.23
N GLY A 186 11.79 6.11 99.65
CA GLY A 186 12.34 7.24 100.40
C GLY A 186 11.30 7.90 101.33
N ILE A 187 10.09 8.15 100.83
CA ILE A 187 8.98 8.72 101.59
C ILE A 187 8.59 7.79 102.75
N GLU A 188 8.40 6.50 102.49
CA GLU A 188 8.07 5.52 103.55
C GLU A 188 9.16 5.43 104.62
N LEU A 189 10.44 5.48 104.23
CA LEU A 189 11.56 5.48 105.17
C LEU A 189 11.59 6.76 106.02
N THR A 190 11.27 7.92 105.44
CA THR A 190 11.16 9.18 106.18
C THR A 190 9.96 9.17 107.13
N GLU A 191 8.83 8.64 106.72
CA GLU A 191 7.63 8.50 107.55
C GLU A 191 7.90 7.56 108.74
N ARG A 192 8.57 6.42 108.51
CA ARG A 192 9.00 5.50 109.58
C ARG A 192 10.04 6.11 110.52
N ARG A 193 10.83 7.09 110.08
CA ARG A 193 11.75 7.84 110.96
C ARG A 193 11.00 8.88 111.77
N LEU A 194 10.08 9.61 111.15
CA LEU A 194 9.27 10.63 111.82
C LEU A 194 8.39 10.02 112.90
N THR A 195 7.66 8.94 112.59
CA THR A 195 6.86 8.19 113.58
C THR A 195 7.70 7.70 114.76
N ARG A 196 8.90 7.15 114.51
CA ARG A 196 9.81 6.74 115.59
C ARG A 196 10.34 7.92 116.41
N ALA A 197 10.64 9.06 115.79
CA ALA A 197 11.07 10.27 116.49
C ALA A 197 9.93 10.84 117.35
N LEU A 198 8.71 10.86 116.82
CA LEU A 198 7.51 11.35 117.50
C LEU A 198 7.16 10.45 118.70
N ALA A 199 7.27 9.12 118.55
CA ALA A 199 7.10 8.17 119.65
C ALA A 199 8.15 8.38 120.76
N ARG A 200 9.42 8.66 120.43
CA ARG A 200 10.45 8.97 121.43
C ARG A 200 10.18 10.28 122.17
N LEU A 201 9.70 11.31 121.45
CA LEU A 201 9.31 12.58 122.07
C LEU A 201 8.12 12.40 123.02
N LEU A 202 7.11 11.62 122.62
CA LEU A 202 5.99 11.27 123.50
C LEU A 202 6.44 10.49 124.73
N PHE A 203 7.35 9.53 124.58
CA PHE A 203 7.92 8.78 125.71
C PHE A 203 8.71 9.70 126.66
N ALA A 204 9.50 10.63 126.11
CA ALA A 204 10.24 11.61 126.89
C ALA A 204 9.28 12.56 127.65
N ALA A 205 8.23 13.05 126.98
CA ALA A 205 7.19 13.88 127.58
C ALA A 205 6.42 13.14 128.69
N ALA A 206 6.09 11.87 128.49
CA ALA A 206 5.48 11.02 129.52
C ALA A 206 6.42 10.83 130.72
N SER A 207 7.73 10.63 130.51
CA SER A 207 8.69 10.54 131.62
C SER A 207 8.84 11.86 132.38
N LEU A 208 8.77 12.99 131.67
CA LEU A 208 8.73 14.32 132.26
C LEU A 208 7.46 14.53 133.07
N PHE A 209 6.32 14.02 132.60
CA PHE A 209 5.06 14.10 133.33
C PHE A 209 5.07 13.23 134.60
N VAL A 210 5.65 12.02 134.55
CA VAL A 210 5.81 11.16 135.74
C VAL A 210 6.77 11.80 136.75
N THR A 211 7.86 12.42 136.30
CA THR A 211 8.76 13.16 137.20
C THR A 211 8.09 14.41 137.77
N PHE A 212 7.28 15.13 137.00
CA PHE A 212 6.50 16.27 137.49
C PHE A 212 5.47 15.86 138.55
N LEU A 213 4.78 14.73 138.35
CA LEU A 213 3.86 14.17 139.35
C LEU A 213 4.58 13.68 140.61
N ALA A 214 5.77 13.09 140.47
CA ALA A 214 6.60 12.68 141.62
C ALA A 214 7.08 13.90 142.42
N VAL A 215 7.46 15.00 141.75
CA VAL A 215 7.85 16.26 142.42
C VAL A 215 6.64 16.93 143.08
N ALA A 216 5.46 16.92 142.45
CA ALA A 216 4.22 17.45 143.04
C ALA A 216 3.75 16.64 144.27
N PHE A 217 3.97 15.32 144.26
CA PHE A 217 3.71 14.45 145.42
C PHE A 217 4.69 14.74 146.57
N TRP A 218 5.97 14.98 146.26
CA TRP A 218 7.00 15.28 147.25
C TRP A 218 6.87 16.67 147.88
N LEU A 219 6.32 17.66 147.16
CA LEU A 219 6.05 19.00 147.70
C LEU A 219 4.74 19.12 148.51
N GLY A 220 3.81 18.16 148.39
CA GLY A 220 2.54 18.16 149.14
C GLY A 220 2.64 17.65 150.58
N GLU A 221 3.72 16.94 150.93
CA GLU A 221 3.89 16.27 152.23
C GLU A 221 4.58 17.17 153.29
N HIS A 222 4.97 18.40 152.93
CA HIS A 222 5.71 19.33 153.79
C HIS A 222 4.95 20.57 154.30
N VAL A 223 3.61 20.61 154.19
CA VAL A 223 2.79 21.64 154.86
C VAL A 223 1.71 20.96 155.67
N ARG A 224 2.10 20.50 156.86
CA ARG A 224 1.25 20.12 157.97
C ARG A 224 1.68 20.94 159.18
#